data_AF-A0A0M6WUK7-F1
#
_entry.id   AF-A0A0M6WUK7-F1
#
_cell.length_a   1.000
_cell.length_b   1.000
_cell.length_c   1.000
_cell.angle_alpha   90.00
_cell.angle_beta   90.00
_cell.angle_gamma   90.00
#
_symmetry.space_group_name_H-M   'P 1'
#
loop_
_entity.id
_entity.type
_entity.pdbx_description
1 polymer ?
#
loop_
_entity_poly.entity_id
_entity_poly.type
_entity_poly.pdbx_seq_one_letter_code
_entity_poly.pdbx_strand_id
1 'polypeptide(L)'
;MKVWGQEVSLDITESSVDSEESEVPEVTELLEETESVETTESNLKPATETTPEIPREEPAEEVTEEPEEEAFVAYDPNYVVALATEKTKAYGKILVWENLDRLLAEGSITREEYAEYYPYDGRENSYYSVFIETDLSKASTTSGRLLVSEEGIADYIAEMLSLETGTYFAISYAGIYEGTSGDFYEFRCHR
;
A
#
# COMPACT_ATOMS: atom_id res chain seq x y z
N MET A 1 -5.77 38.10 -56.22
CA MET A 1 -6.18 36.92 -57.03
C MET A 1 -6.49 35.76 -56.08
N LYS A 2 -7.64 35.10 -56.26
CA LYS A 2 -8.00 33.75 -55.74
C LYS A 2 -7.16 32.69 -56.45
N VAL A 3 -6.80 31.58 -55.77
CA VAL A 3 -7.07 30.15 -56.12
C VAL A 3 -6.70 29.29 -54.88
N TRP A 4 -7.69 28.68 -54.19
CA TRP A 4 -7.90 27.21 -53.92
C TRP A 4 -6.67 26.45 -53.39
N GLY A 5 -6.69 25.66 -52.30
CA GLY A 5 -7.74 24.83 -51.72
C GLY A 5 -7.34 23.36 -51.89
N GLN A 6 -6.96 22.65 -50.81
CA GLN A 6 -7.15 21.21 -50.70
C GLN A 6 -6.98 20.72 -49.26
N GLU A 7 -8.10 20.30 -48.69
CA GLU A 7 -8.23 19.54 -47.45
C GLU A 7 -8.01 18.06 -47.79
N VAL A 8 -7.27 17.33 -46.96
CA VAL A 8 -7.15 15.88 -47.07
C VAL A 8 -7.57 15.29 -45.73
N SER A 9 -8.85 14.91 -45.65
CA SER A 9 -9.36 14.00 -44.64
C SER A 9 -8.88 12.59 -44.95
N LEU A 10 -8.33 11.90 -43.95
CA LEU A 10 -8.13 10.46 -43.99
C LEU A 10 -8.83 9.87 -42.76
N ASP A 11 -10.08 9.46 -43.00
CA ASP A 11 -10.82 8.46 -42.23
C ASP A 11 -9.98 7.17 -42.14
N ILE A 12 -9.71 6.71 -40.93
CA ILE A 12 -9.32 5.32 -40.68
C ILE A 12 -10.33 4.73 -39.69
N THR A 13 -11.33 4.11 -40.33
CA THR A 13 -12.18 2.99 -39.94
C THR A 13 -11.91 2.31 -38.59
N GLU A 14 -12.95 2.33 -37.74
CA GLU A 14 -13.23 1.33 -36.71
C GLU A 14 -13.25 -0.09 -37.31
N SER A 15 -12.64 -1.04 -36.60
CA SER A 15 -12.87 -2.47 -36.80
C SER A 15 -13.61 -3.00 -35.58
N SER A 16 -14.90 -3.27 -35.79
CA SER A 16 -15.74 -4.14 -34.97
C SER A 16 -15.74 -5.53 -35.59
N VAL A 17 -15.57 -6.57 -34.78
CA VAL A 17 -16.14 -7.91 -35.01
C VAL A 17 -16.32 -8.63 -33.67
N ASP A 18 -17.60 -8.78 -33.35
CA ASP A 18 -18.23 -9.69 -32.40
C ASP A 18 -18.11 -11.15 -32.88
N SER A 19 -18.02 -12.12 -31.97
CA SER A 19 -18.27 -13.55 -32.23
C SER A 19 -18.50 -14.34 -30.93
N GLU A 20 -19.78 -14.52 -30.61
CA GLU A 20 -20.51 -15.72 -30.13
C GLU A 20 -19.89 -16.69 -29.09
N GLU A 21 -20.58 -16.72 -27.94
CA GLU A 21 -21.25 -17.87 -27.28
C GLU A 21 -20.66 -19.29 -27.41
N SER A 22 -20.44 -19.94 -26.25
CA SER A 22 -20.52 -21.40 -26.15
C SER A 22 -21.02 -21.81 -24.76
N GLU A 23 -22.23 -22.39 -24.74
CA GLU A 23 -22.90 -22.98 -23.60
C GLU A 23 -22.28 -24.33 -23.13
N VAL A 24 -22.61 -24.64 -21.88
CA VAL A 24 -22.21 -25.74 -20.97
C VAL A 24 -22.53 -27.19 -21.45
N PRO A 25 -22.06 -28.22 -20.71
CA PRO A 25 -23.02 -28.88 -19.82
C PRO A 25 -22.51 -29.30 -18.41
N GLU A 26 -23.42 -29.13 -17.44
CA GLU A 26 -23.90 -29.99 -16.32
C GLU A 26 -23.23 -31.38 -16.13
N VAL A 27 -22.95 -31.88 -14.92
CA VAL A 27 -23.89 -32.67 -14.07
C VAL A 27 -23.22 -33.09 -12.72
N THR A 28 -23.94 -32.80 -11.62
CA THR A 28 -24.10 -33.47 -10.29
C THR A 28 -22.93 -34.19 -9.61
N GLU A 29 -22.71 -34.08 -8.30
CA GLU A 29 -23.43 -34.81 -7.22
C GLU A 29 -23.16 -34.11 -5.87
N LEU A 30 -24.21 -33.61 -5.19
CA LEU A 30 -24.97 -34.25 -4.10
C LEU A 30 -24.36 -34.08 -2.69
N LEU A 31 -25.19 -33.42 -1.89
CA LEU A 31 -25.12 -33.13 -0.46
C LEU A 31 -25.17 -34.40 0.38
N GLU A 32 -24.59 -34.39 1.58
CA GLU A 32 -25.31 -34.90 2.76
C GLU A 32 -24.75 -34.31 4.06
N GLU A 33 -25.55 -33.42 4.62
CA GLU A 33 -25.59 -33.03 6.03
C GLU A 33 -26.14 -34.20 6.85
N THR A 34 -25.57 -34.48 8.02
CA THR A 34 -26.24 -35.31 9.03
C THR A 34 -26.10 -34.69 10.43
N GLU A 35 -27.10 -33.91 10.78
CA GLU A 35 -27.52 -33.64 12.16
C GLU A 35 -28.35 -34.84 12.66
N SER A 36 -28.16 -35.29 13.92
CA SER A 36 -29.09 -36.19 14.61
C SER A 36 -28.90 -36.22 16.15
N VAL A 37 -29.66 -35.35 16.83
CA VAL A 37 -30.61 -35.58 17.94
C VAL A 37 -30.32 -36.61 19.06
N GLU A 38 -30.24 -36.06 20.27
CA GLU A 38 -30.88 -36.38 21.57
C GLU A 38 -31.42 -37.78 21.99
N THR A 39 -31.25 -38.01 23.31
CA THR A 39 -32.06 -38.74 24.30
C THR A 39 -32.07 -40.28 24.32
N THR A 40 -31.71 -40.86 25.49
CA THR A 40 -32.59 -41.78 26.25
C THR A 40 -32.14 -41.85 27.73
N GLU A 41 -33.05 -41.49 28.62
CA GLU A 41 -33.02 -41.67 30.07
C GLU A 41 -33.47 -43.09 30.45
N SER A 42 -32.79 -43.76 31.40
CA SER A 42 -33.48 -44.71 32.28
C SER A 42 -32.72 -44.95 33.60
N ASN A 43 -33.53 -45.13 34.63
CA ASN A 43 -33.31 -44.91 36.06
C ASN A 43 -32.93 -46.22 36.79
N LEU A 44 -32.31 -46.09 37.98
CA LEU A 44 -32.59 -46.83 39.25
C LEU A 44 -31.33 -46.94 40.15
N LYS A 45 -31.36 -46.21 41.28
CA LYS A 45 -30.55 -46.38 42.52
C LYS A 45 -31.13 -47.51 43.42
N PRO A 46 -30.59 -47.87 44.62
CA PRO A 46 -29.34 -47.46 45.32
C PRO A 46 -28.53 -48.63 45.96
N ALA A 47 -27.27 -48.41 46.35
CA ALA A 47 -26.66 -49.02 47.54
C ALA A 47 -25.39 -48.26 47.98
N THR A 48 -25.18 -48.26 49.28
CA THR A 48 -24.37 -47.39 50.15
C THR A 48 -22.88 -47.78 50.22
N GLU A 49 -22.05 -46.85 50.73
CA GLU A 49 -20.70 -47.03 51.30
C GLU A 49 -19.57 -47.30 50.27
N THR A 50 -18.49 -46.52 50.17
CA THR A 50 -17.59 -46.03 51.21
C THR A 50 -16.73 -44.90 50.62
N THR A 51 -16.47 -43.85 51.40
CA THR A 51 -15.53 -42.75 51.11
C THR A 51 -14.10 -43.26 50.82
N PRO A 52 -13.42 -42.69 49.83
CA PRO A 52 -12.01 -42.32 50.00
C PRO A 52 -11.83 -40.81 49.79
N GLU A 53 -11.05 -40.19 50.67
CA GLU A 53 -10.69 -38.78 50.62
C GLU A 53 -9.92 -38.47 49.32
N ILE A 54 -10.47 -37.58 48.50
CA ILE A 54 -9.80 -37.03 47.32
C ILE A 54 -9.16 -35.70 47.76
N PRO A 55 -7.86 -35.48 47.52
CA PRO A 55 -7.22 -34.20 47.77
C PRO A 55 -7.98 -33.06 47.08
N ARG A 56 -8.26 -32.00 47.84
CA ARG A 56 -8.84 -30.75 47.34
C ARG A 56 -7.87 -30.14 46.33
N GLU A 57 -8.18 -30.27 45.04
CA GLU A 57 -7.51 -29.45 44.03
C GLU A 57 -7.94 -27.99 44.27
N GLU A 58 -6.97 -27.16 44.62
CA GLU A 58 -7.12 -25.72 44.52
C GLU A 58 -7.40 -25.38 43.05
N PRO A 59 -8.31 -24.44 42.74
CA PRO A 59 -8.51 -24.02 41.36
C PRO A 59 -7.16 -23.53 40.84
N ALA A 60 -6.63 -24.18 39.81
CA ALA A 60 -5.54 -23.62 39.05
C ALA A 60 -6.01 -22.24 38.58
N GLU A 61 -5.35 -21.19 39.07
CA GLU A 61 -5.52 -19.85 38.53
C GLU A 61 -5.26 -19.95 37.03
N GLU A 62 -6.32 -19.82 36.25
CA GLU A 62 -6.22 -19.60 34.82
C GLU A 62 -5.57 -18.22 34.67
N VAL A 63 -4.25 -18.21 34.48
CA VAL A 63 -3.52 -17.02 34.08
C VAL A 63 -4.04 -16.69 32.69
N THR A 64 -5.08 -15.85 32.64
CA THR A 64 -5.44 -15.13 31.43
C THR A 64 -4.24 -14.26 31.07
N GLU A 65 -3.41 -14.73 30.15
CA GLU A 65 -2.43 -13.88 29.48
C GLU A 65 -3.23 -12.82 28.73
N GLU A 66 -3.27 -11.62 29.30
CA GLU A 66 -3.76 -10.43 28.61
C GLU A 66 -2.85 -10.25 27.38
N PRO A 67 -3.40 -10.12 26.16
CA PRO A 67 -2.57 -10.00 24.97
C PRO A 67 -1.68 -8.77 25.10
N GLU A 68 -0.37 -8.93 24.95
CA GLU A 68 0.56 -7.80 24.90
C GLU A 68 0.14 -6.89 23.75
N GLU A 69 -0.30 -5.67 24.08
CA GLU A 69 -0.55 -4.64 23.08
C GLU A 69 0.78 -4.29 22.42
N GLU A 70 0.90 -4.54 21.11
CA GLU A 70 2.07 -4.13 20.35
C GLU A 70 2.25 -2.61 20.44
N ALA A 71 3.40 -2.20 20.95
CA ALA A 71 3.69 -0.78 21.18
C ALA A 71 3.80 -0.03 19.85
N PHE A 72 3.04 1.05 19.73
CA PHE A 72 3.13 1.96 18.58
C PHE A 72 4.52 2.58 18.46
N VAL A 73 5.13 2.47 17.28
CA VAL A 73 6.46 3.04 17.00
C VAL A 73 6.34 4.16 15.97
N ALA A 74 6.36 5.40 16.45
CA ALA A 74 6.36 6.58 15.58
C ALA A 74 7.70 6.77 14.86
N TYR A 75 7.66 7.42 13.69
CA TYR A 75 8.83 7.86 12.94
C TYR A 75 8.57 9.20 12.22
N ASP A 76 9.63 9.89 11.78
CA ASP A 76 9.49 11.18 11.11
C ASP A 76 9.40 11.01 9.57
N PRO A 77 8.25 11.30 8.94
CA PRO A 77 8.11 11.18 7.48
C PRO A 77 9.00 12.18 6.73
N ASN A 78 9.33 13.34 7.29
CA ASN A 78 10.22 14.28 6.61
C ASN A 78 11.67 13.78 6.61
N TYR A 79 12.07 13.07 7.67
CA TYR A 79 13.36 12.40 7.71
C TYR A 79 13.45 11.29 6.64
N VAL A 80 12.39 10.51 6.47
CA VAL A 80 12.28 9.53 5.37
C VAL A 80 12.42 10.21 4.00
N VAL A 81 11.75 11.34 3.77
CA VAL A 81 11.87 12.11 2.51
C VAL A 81 13.32 12.54 2.25
N ALA A 82 14.02 13.03 3.27
CA ALA A 82 15.42 13.44 3.14
C ALA A 82 16.32 12.25 2.78
N LEU A 83 16.17 11.11 3.47
CA LEU A 83 16.93 9.89 3.19
C LEU A 83 16.65 9.36 1.78
N ALA A 84 15.37 9.27 1.42
CA ALA A 84 14.95 8.78 0.11
C ALA A 84 15.51 9.68 -1.00
N THR A 85 15.52 10.99 -0.80
CA THR A 85 16.09 11.95 -1.76
C THR A 85 17.56 11.69 -2.05
N GLU A 86 18.37 11.52 -1.00
CA GLU A 86 19.81 11.25 -1.16
C GLU A 86 20.06 9.87 -1.80
N LYS A 87 19.28 8.85 -1.42
CA LYS A 87 19.36 7.52 -2.03
C LYS A 87 18.95 7.54 -3.50
N THR A 88 17.88 8.25 -3.86
CA THR A 88 17.44 8.40 -5.26
C THR A 88 18.49 9.14 -6.11
N LYS A 89 19.19 10.15 -5.55
CA LYS A 89 20.35 10.77 -6.19
C LYS A 89 21.49 9.76 -6.42
N ALA A 90 21.73 8.85 -5.49
CA ALA A 90 22.74 7.80 -5.66
C ALA A 90 22.42 6.82 -6.81
N TYR A 91 21.14 6.69 -7.21
CA TYR A 91 20.71 5.97 -8.42
C TYR A 91 20.89 6.80 -9.72
N GLY A 92 21.50 7.98 -9.65
CA GLY A 92 21.76 8.83 -10.82
C GLY A 92 20.59 9.69 -11.27
N LYS A 93 19.53 9.78 -10.46
CA LYS A 93 18.41 10.69 -10.70
C LYS A 93 18.77 12.12 -10.29
N ILE A 94 18.11 13.10 -10.90
CA ILE A 94 18.37 14.52 -10.68
C ILE A 94 17.19 15.13 -9.90
N LEU A 95 17.46 15.70 -8.74
CA LEU A 95 16.44 16.40 -7.97
C LEU A 95 16.00 17.67 -8.72
N VAL A 96 14.70 17.84 -8.92
CA VAL A 96 14.14 18.94 -9.73
C VAL A 96 14.63 20.31 -9.23
N TRP A 97 14.59 20.54 -7.91
CA TRP A 97 14.97 21.83 -7.31
C TRP A 97 16.43 22.18 -7.54
N GLU A 98 17.33 21.21 -7.31
CA GLU A 98 18.76 21.40 -7.55
C GLU A 98 19.06 21.71 -9.03
N ASN A 99 18.30 21.09 -9.94
CA ASN A 99 18.45 21.38 -11.37
C ASN A 99 17.93 22.79 -11.73
N LEU A 100 16.78 23.20 -11.20
CA LEU A 100 16.23 24.54 -11.43
C LEU A 100 17.16 25.62 -10.86
N ASP A 101 17.70 25.42 -9.67
CA ASP A 101 18.67 26.33 -9.04
C ASP A 101 19.93 26.46 -9.90
N ARG A 102 20.44 25.34 -10.43
CA ARG A 102 21.58 25.32 -11.35
C ARG A 102 21.28 26.08 -12.65
N LEU A 103 20.13 25.80 -13.29
CA LEU A 103 19.74 26.48 -14.53
C LEU A 103 19.57 27.99 -14.33
N LEU A 104 19.00 28.41 -13.19
CA LEU A 104 18.86 29.82 -12.83
C LEU A 104 20.24 30.47 -12.62
N ALA A 105 21.15 29.79 -11.91
CA ALA A 105 22.51 30.28 -11.68
C ALA A 105 23.33 30.39 -12.98
N GLU A 106 23.12 29.48 -13.93
CA GLU A 106 23.74 29.51 -15.26
C GLU A 106 23.14 30.57 -16.20
N GLY A 107 22.02 31.20 -15.80
CA GLY A 107 21.26 32.12 -16.65
C GLY A 107 20.55 31.43 -17.82
N SER A 108 20.37 30.11 -17.75
CA SER A 108 19.64 29.32 -18.76
C SER A 108 18.13 29.50 -18.64
N ILE A 109 17.65 29.89 -17.45
CA ILE A 109 16.27 30.30 -17.19
C ILE A 109 16.28 31.62 -16.42
N THR A 110 15.23 32.40 -16.58
CA THR A 110 14.92 33.61 -15.82
C THR A 110 14.31 33.26 -14.47
N ARG A 111 14.20 34.26 -13.58
CA ARG A 111 13.54 34.10 -12.29
C ARG A 111 12.04 33.84 -12.44
N GLU A 112 11.44 34.46 -13.46
CA GLU A 112 10.04 34.29 -13.83
C GLU A 112 9.79 32.85 -14.31
N GLU A 113 10.63 32.33 -15.21
CA GLU A 113 10.56 30.92 -15.63
C GLU A 113 10.77 29.98 -14.45
N TYR A 114 11.77 30.21 -13.59
CA TYR A 114 11.96 29.42 -12.37
C TYR A 114 10.68 29.36 -11.50
N ALA A 115 10.01 30.50 -11.31
CA ALA A 115 8.81 30.58 -10.50
C ALA A 115 7.59 29.92 -11.16
N GLU A 116 7.53 29.89 -12.49
CA GLU A 116 6.54 29.10 -13.23
C GLU A 116 6.74 27.60 -12.97
N TYR A 117 8.00 27.15 -12.93
CA TYR A 117 8.36 25.75 -12.68
C TYR A 117 8.18 25.29 -11.22
N TYR A 118 8.11 26.21 -10.25
CA TYR A 118 8.20 25.92 -8.82
C TYR A 118 6.86 26.03 -8.06
N PRO A 119 6.54 25.10 -7.13
CA PRO A 119 7.23 23.85 -6.92
C PRO A 119 6.84 22.83 -8.02
N TYR A 120 5.57 22.71 -8.35
CA TYR A 120 5.08 21.49 -8.98
C TYR A 120 4.57 21.67 -10.40
N ASP A 121 5.09 22.62 -11.18
CA ASP A 121 4.65 22.94 -12.56
C ASP A 121 4.15 21.73 -13.36
N GLY A 122 2.82 21.57 -13.44
CA GLY A 122 2.16 20.46 -14.11
C GLY A 122 2.43 19.05 -13.53
N ARG A 123 3.37 18.91 -12.60
CA ARG A 123 3.70 17.68 -11.83
C ARG A 123 2.85 17.49 -10.59
N GLU A 124 2.00 18.45 -10.23
CA GLU A 124 0.92 18.25 -9.25
C GLU A 124 0.00 17.10 -9.67
N ASN A 125 -0.05 16.76 -10.96
CA ASN A 125 -0.83 15.63 -11.46
C ASN A 125 0.04 14.46 -11.94
N SER A 126 1.38 14.60 -11.89
CA SER A 126 2.35 13.57 -12.29
C SER A 126 3.15 13.10 -11.09
N TYR A 127 2.47 12.39 -10.20
CA TYR A 127 3.09 11.63 -9.13
C TYR A 127 2.42 10.27 -9.00
N TYR A 128 3.11 9.34 -8.34
CA TYR A 128 2.47 8.21 -7.71
C TYR A 128 2.64 8.32 -6.19
N SER A 129 1.63 7.85 -5.46
CA SER A 129 1.65 7.86 -4.00
C SER A 129 2.16 6.52 -3.49
N VAL A 130 3.07 6.57 -2.51
CA VAL A 130 3.49 5.43 -1.71
C VAL A 130 2.87 5.63 -0.32
N PHE A 131 2.01 4.71 0.09
CA PHE A 131 1.37 4.71 1.40
C PHE A 131 2.11 3.74 2.31
N ILE A 132 2.61 4.24 3.44
CA ILE A 132 3.32 3.44 4.45
C ILE A 132 2.65 3.67 5.79
N GLU A 133 2.38 2.59 6.55
CA GLU A 133 1.82 2.67 7.90
C GLU A 133 2.59 3.67 8.77
N THR A 134 1.86 4.46 9.55
CA THR A 134 2.44 5.42 10.52
C THR A 134 3.12 4.74 11.70
N ASP A 135 2.75 3.49 11.98
CA ASP A 135 3.40 2.62 12.95
C ASP A 135 4.54 1.84 12.29
N LEU A 136 5.78 2.18 12.63
CA LEU A 136 6.98 1.58 12.05
C LEU A 136 7.05 0.06 12.28
N SER A 137 6.42 -0.45 13.35
CA SER A 137 6.35 -1.88 13.63
C SER A 137 5.53 -2.65 12.58
N LYS A 138 4.57 -1.97 11.94
CA LYS A 138 3.65 -2.51 10.92
C LYS A 138 4.01 -2.06 9.49
N ALA A 139 4.89 -1.07 9.35
CA ALA A 139 5.33 -0.55 8.07
C ALA A 139 5.87 -1.65 7.17
N SER A 140 5.22 -1.85 6.03
CA SER A 140 5.53 -2.90 5.08
C SER A 140 5.34 -2.45 3.64
N THR A 141 5.98 -3.14 2.70
CA THR A 141 5.72 -2.95 1.27
C THR A 141 4.35 -3.52 0.89
N THR A 142 3.87 -3.21 -0.32
CA THR A 142 2.65 -3.82 -0.88
C THR A 142 2.70 -5.34 -1.00
N SER A 143 3.90 -5.94 -0.96
CA SER A 143 4.10 -7.40 -0.94
C SER A 143 4.18 -7.99 0.48
N GLY A 144 3.97 -7.19 1.52
CA GLY A 144 4.02 -7.60 2.93
C GLY A 144 5.44 -7.71 3.51
N ARG A 145 6.48 -7.21 2.83
CA ARG A 145 7.84 -7.18 3.39
C ARG A 145 7.95 -6.04 4.39
N LEU A 146 8.25 -6.35 5.66
CA LEU A 146 8.47 -5.33 6.69
C LEU A 146 9.67 -4.42 6.34
N LEU A 147 9.51 -3.13 6.61
CA LEU A 147 10.52 -2.08 6.33
C LEU A 147 11.38 -1.75 7.56
N VAL A 148 10.85 -1.97 8.76
CA VAL A 148 11.51 -1.98 10.09
C VAL A 148 12.33 -0.74 10.49
N SER A 149 12.48 0.28 9.65
CA SER A 149 13.25 1.50 9.91
C SER A 149 12.94 2.61 8.89
N GLU A 150 13.20 3.89 9.22
CA GLU A 150 13.13 4.98 8.25
C GLU A 150 14.08 4.77 7.06
N GLU A 151 15.26 4.19 7.31
CA GLU A 151 16.23 3.81 6.26
C GLU A 151 15.62 2.79 5.30
N GLY A 152 14.95 1.75 5.82
CA GLY A 152 14.30 0.73 5.00
C GLY A 152 13.13 1.28 4.19
N ILE A 153 12.35 2.20 4.76
CA ILE A 153 11.30 2.92 4.03
C ILE A 153 11.91 3.78 2.91
N ALA A 154 12.99 4.50 3.21
CA ALA A 154 13.69 5.34 2.25
C ALA A 154 14.34 4.54 1.12
N ASP A 155 14.94 3.38 1.43
CA ASP A 155 15.45 2.43 0.44
C ASP A 155 14.32 1.97 -0.49
N TYR A 156 13.18 1.58 0.08
CA TYR A 156 12.02 1.15 -0.72
C TYR A 156 11.51 2.24 -1.67
N ILE A 157 11.35 3.48 -1.19
CA ILE A 157 10.93 4.61 -2.03
C ILE A 157 11.96 4.89 -3.13
N ALA A 158 13.26 4.87 -2.80
CA ALA A 158 14.32 5.12 -3.76
C ALA A 158 14.44 3.99 -4.81
N GLU A 159 14.29 2.72 -4.41
CA GLU A 159 14.20 1.57 -5.30
C GLU A 159 13.04 1.77 -6.29
N MET A 160 11.85 2.11 -5.81
CA MET A 160 10.68 2.37 -6.67
C MET A 160 10.93 3.49 -7.67
N LEU A 161 11.51 4.61 -7.24
CA LEU A 161 11.88 5.74 -8.13
C LEU A 161 12.99 5.37 -9.13
N SER A 162 13.91 4.47 -8.77
CA SER A 162 15.01 4.05 -9.65
C SER A 162 14.50 3.30 -10.89
N LEU A 163 13.36 2.61 -10.77
CA LEU A 163 12.72 1.84 -11.83
C LEU A 163 12.04 2.72 -12.88
N GLU A 164 11.70 3.96 -12.54
CA GLU A 164 11.11 4.91 -13.47
C GLU A 164 12.10 5.29 -14.58
N THR A 165 11.62 5.55 -15.79
CA THR A 165 12.49 5.95 -16.92
C THR A 165 12.91 7.42 -16.87
N GLY A 166 12.16 8.25 -16.15
CA GLY A 166 12.43 9.68 -15.98
C GLY A 166 13.75 9.96 -15.26
N THR A 167 14.46 11.00 -15.68
CA THR A 167 15.72 11.42 -15.05
C THR A 167 15.49 12.32 -13.84
N TYR A 168 14.44 13.13 -13.87
CA TYR A 168 14.13 14.11 -12.84
C TYR A 168 13.12 13.58 -11.84
N PHE A 169 13.34 13.87 -10.56
CA PHE A 169 12.45 13.42 -9.50
C PHE A 169 12.27 14.50 -8.42
N ALA A 170 11.19 14.38 -7.66
CA ALA A 170 11.03 15.03 -6.36
C ALA A 170 10.19 14.13 -5.45
N ILE A 171 10.44 14.19 -4.14
CA ILE A 171 9.72 13.41 -3.14
C ILE A 171 9.13 14.41 -2.15
N SER A 172 7.85 14.26 -1.81
CA SER A 172 7.20 15.07 -0.79
C SER A 172 6.38 14.20 0.16
N TYR A 173 6.31 14.61 1.42
CA TYR A 173 5.34 14.09 2.38
C TYR A 173 4.05 14.90 2.26
N ALA A 174 2.95 14.24 1.94
CA ALA A 174 1.68 14.89 1.64
C ALA A 174 0.70 14.93 2.83
N GLY A 175 0.91 14.11 3.86
CA GLY A 175 0.06 14.03 5.03
C GLY A 175 -0.26 12.60 5.44
N ILE A 176 -1.20 12.48 6.37
CA ILE A 176 -1.74 11.21 6.83
C ILE A 176 -3.00 10.91 6.05
N TYR A 177 -3.09 9.70 5.53
CA TYR A 177 -4.29 9.10 4.97
C TYR A 177 -4.90 8.15 6.01
N GLU A 178 -6.04 8.54 6.56
CA GLU A 178 -6.80 7.75 7.53
C GLU A 178 -7.59 6.67 6.78
N GLY A 179 -7.18 5.41 6.93
CA GLY A 179 -7.83 4.26 6.33
C GLY A 179 -8.65 3.46 7.35
N THR A 180 -9.50 2.55 6.87
CA THR A 180 -10.26 1.64 7.76
C THR A 180 -9.37 0.60 8.45
N SER A 181 -8.15 0.40 7.96
CA SER A 181 -7.19 -0.60 8.45
C SER A 181 -6.01 -0.02 9.22
N GLY A 182 -5.91 1.32 9.32
CA GLY A 182 -4.75 2.00 9.89
C GLY A 182 -4.54 3.38 9.26
N ASP A 183 -3.62 4.13 9.86
CA ASP A 183 -3.21 5.45 9.39
C ASP A 183 -1.90 5.31 8.60
N PHE A 184 -1.85 5.93 7.41
CA PHE A 184 -0.71 5.83 6.51
C PHE A 184 -0.12 7.20 6.23
N TYR A 185 1.20 7.33 6.20
CA TYR A 185 1.84 8.47 5.56
C TYR A 185 1.77 8.34 4.04
N GLU A 186 1.35 9.41 3.36
CA GLU A 186 1.41 9.54 1.91
C GLU A 186 2.73 10.20 1.49
N PHE A 187 3.56 9.46 0.77
CA PHE A 187 4.74 9.98 0.08
C PHE A 187 4.44 10.15 -1.41
N ARG A 188 4.49 11.37 -1.93
CA ARG A 188 4.31 11.66 -3.36
C ARG A 188 5.64 11.67 -4.08
N CYS A 189 5.76 10.76 -5.04
CA CYS A 189 6.93 10.61 -5.89
C CYS A 189 6.64 11.26 -7.25
N HIS A 190 7.14 12.47 -7.46
CA HIS A 190 6.90 13.28 -8.66
C HIS A 190 7.87 12.90 -9.79
N ARG A 191 7.35 12.79 -11.01
CA ARG A 191 8.07 12.34 -12.22
C ARG A 191 7.92 13.28 -13.40
#